data_AF-A0A959YK43-F1
#
_entry.id   AF-A0A959YK43-F1
#
_cell.length_a   1.000
_cell.length_b   1.000
_cell.length_c   1.000
_cell.angle_alpha   90.00
_cell.angle_beta   90.00
_cell.angle_gamma   90.00
#
_symmetry.space_group_name_H-M   'P 1'
#
loop_
_entity.id
_entity.type
_entity.pdbx_description
1 polymer ?
#
loop_
_entity_poly.entity_id
_entity_poly.type
_entity_poly.pdbx_seq_one_letter_code
_entity_poly.pdbx_strand_id
1 'polypeptide(L)'
;ASHPIPNANSIWQLVQHCSGWRRNVLRKMQGEAFRSPDDNYLSEPDNVSPQAWEQLLADFEQVDTDWRNFISTLSDEDLDRPYAPADGKYTWYAVIHGLMHHDNYHFGQIIMLKKMLP
;
A
#
# COMPACT_ATOMS: atom_id res chain seq x y z
N ALA A 1 3.88 15.49 -7.55
CA ALA A 1 5.11 14.70 -7.69
C ALA A 1 6.37 15.52 -7.40
N SER A 2 6.37 16.43 -6.42
CA SER A 2 7.56 17.23 -6.10
C SER A 2 8.54 16.44 -5.22
N HIS A 3 9.84 16.65 -5.43
CA HIS A 3 10.91 16.02 -4.64
C HIS A 3 11.66 17.09 -3.82
N PRO A 4 11.18 17.44 -2.61
CA PRO A 4 11.86 18.41 -1.75
C PRO A 4 13.20 17.88 -1.21
N ILE A 5 13.39 16.56 -1.21
CA ILE A 5 14.67 15.91 -0.88
C ILE A 5 15.16 15.16 -2.13
N PRO A 6 16.40 15.42 -2.60
CA PRO A 6 16.99 14.67 -3.71
C PRO A 6 17.02 13.16 -3.43
N ASN A 7 16.69 12.34 -4.43
CA ASN A 7 16.66 10.88 -4.36
C ASN A 7 15.66 10.27 -3.36
N ALA A 8 14.80 11.07 -2.73
CA ALA A 8 13.67 10.57 -1.96
C ALA A 8 12.43 10.40 -2.86
N ASN A 9 11.56 9.46 -2.50
CA ASN A 9 10.25 9.33 -3.13
C ASN A 9 9.41 10.59 -2.86
N SER A 10 8.65 11.02 -3.85
CA SER A 10 7.64 12.07 -3.69
C SER A 10 6.41 11.54 -2.94
N ILE A 11 5.59 12.46 -2.42
CA ILE A 11 4.29 12.10 -1.81
C ILE A 11 3.43 11.29 -2.80
N TRP A 12 3.52 11.59 -4.09
CA TRP A 12 2.79 10.86 -5.13
C TRP A 12 3.22 9.39 -5.19
N GLN A 13 4.53 9.14 -5.30
CA GLN A 13 5.08 7.79 -5.33
C GLN A 13 4.76 7.02 -4.05
N LEU A 14 4.78 7.68 -2.88
CA LEU A 14 4.44 7.02 -1.62
C LEU A 14 2.97 6.60 -1.56
N VAL A 15 2.03 7.44 -2.01
CA VAL A 15 0.61 7.05 -2.08
C VAL A 15 0.41 5.92 -3.10
N GLN A 16 1.03 6.01 -4.28
CA GLN A 16 0.99 4.96 -5.30
C GLN A 16 1.55 3.63 -4.77
N HIS A 17 2.67 3.68 -4.06
CA HIS A 17 3.30 2.54 -3.41
C HIS A 17 2.37 1.88 -2.39
N CYS A 18 1.81 2.67 -1.46
CA CYS A 18 0.89 2.15 -0.46
C CYS A 18 -0.36 1.52 -1.12
N SER A 19 -0.99 2.18 -2.10
CA SER A 19 -2.14 1.64 -2.83
C SER A 19 -1.81 0.33 -3.55
N GLY A 20 -0.70 0.30 -4.29
CA GLY A 20 -0.27 -0.86 -5.07
C GLY A 20 0.08 -2.06 -4.20
N TRP A 21 0.85 -1.83 -3.13
CA TRP A 21 1.25 -2.89 -2.21
C TRP A 21 0.06 -3.45 -1.43
N ARG A 22 -0.82 -2.58 -0.89
CA ARG A 22 -2.06 -3.02 -0.21
C ARG A 22 -2.95 -3.87 -1.10
N ARG A 23 -3.17 -3.45 -2.35
CA ARG A 23 -3.98 -4.21 -3.32
C ARG A 23 -3.37 -5.58 -3.59
N ASN A 24 -2.06 -5.64 -3.75
CA ASN A 24 -1.34 -6.87 -4.04
C ASN A 24 -1.37 -7.86 -2.86
N VAL A 25 -1.14 -7.38 -1.64
CA VAL A 25 -1.23 -8.21 -0.43
C VAL A 25 -2.65 -8.79 -0.30
N LEU A 26 -3.69 -8.00 -0.55
CA LEU A 26 -5.08 -8.48 -0.50
C LEU A 26 -5.33 -9.61 -1.51
N ARG A 27 -4.97 -9.40 -2.78
CA ARG A 27 -5.11 -10.40 -3.85
C ARG A 27 -4.39 -11.70 -3.50
N LYS A 28 -3.19 -11.59 -2.93
CA LYS A 28 -2.40 -12.73 -2.47
C LYS A 28 -3.06 -13.48 -1.30
N MET A 29 -3.64 -12.77 -0.33
CA MET A 29 -4.40 -13.38 0.75
C MET A 29 -5.66 -14.09 0.23
N GLN A 30 -6.23 -13.63 -0.88
CA GLN A 30 -7.35 -14.25 -1.58
C GLN A 30 -6.94 -15.40 -2.52
N GLY A 31 -5.65 -15.80 -2.50
CA GLY A 31 -5.14 -16.95 -3.25
C GLY A 31 -4.65 -16.64 -4.66
N GLU A 32 -4.61 -15.36 -5.07
CA GLU A 32 -4.06 -15.01 -6.37
C GLU A 32 -2.53 -15.10 -6.39
N ALA A 33 -2.00 -15.81 -7.40
CA ALA A 33 -0.58 -15.80 -7.72
C ALA A 33 -0.22 -14.49 -8.44
N PHE A 34 0.17 -13.47 -7.68
CA PHE A 34 0.56 -12.17 -8.22
C PHE A 34 2.02 -11.83 -7.91
N ARG A 35 2.77 -11.39 -8.94
CA ARG A 35 4.13 -10.87 -8.78
C ARG A 35 4.08 -9.35 -8.71
N SER A 36 4.64 -8.78 -7.65
CA SER A 36 4.84 -7.33 -7.56
C SER A 36 5.71 -6.84 -8.71
N PRO A 37 5.45 -5.65 -9.29
CA PRO A 37 6.35 -5.06 -10.27
C PRO A 37 7.71 -4.78 -9.62
N ASP A 38 8.78 -4.82 -10.43
CA ASP A 38 10.15 -4.71 -9.94
C ASP A 38 10.46 -3.32 -9.36
N ASP A 39 9.73 -2.29 -9.78
CA ASP A 39 9.82 -0.91 -9.27
C ASP A 39 9.07 -0.70 -7.95
N ASN A 40 8.39 -1.73 -7.44
CA ASN A 40 7.56 -1.66 -6.24
C ASN A 40 6.52 -0.52 -6.27
N TYR A 41 5.97 -0.22 -7.45
CA TYR A 41 5.00 0.87 -7.67
C TYR A 41 5.55 2.27 -7.38
N LEU A 42 6.86 2.48 -7.43
CA LEU A 42 7.52 3.76 -7.19
C LEU A 42 7.93 4.50 -8.47
N SER A 43 7.52 4.02 -9.65
CA SER A 43 7.74 4.77 -10.90
C SER A 43 7.18 6.19 -10.83
N GLU A 44 7.87 7.11 -11.49
CA GLU A 44 7.39 8.48 -11.66
C GLU A 44 6.06 8.49 -12.41
N PRO A 45 5.10 9.37 -12.04
CA PRO A 45 3.84 9.47 -12.75
C PRO A 45 4.00 10.13 -14.11
N ASP A 46 3.47 9.49 -15.15
CA ASP A 46 3.42 10.06 -16.50
C ASP A 46 2.48 11.29 -16.60
N ASN A 47 1.54 11.42 -15.66
CA ASN A 47 0.59 12.53 -15.59
C ASN A 47 0.48 13.07 -14.16
N VAL A 48 0.79 14.36 -13.98
CA VAL A 48 0.76 15.07 -12.69
C VAL A 48 -0.37 16.10 -12.59
N SER A 49 -1.43 15.95 -13.39
CA SER A 49 -2.59 16.82 -13.31
C SER A 49 -3.34 16.67 -11.98
N PRO A 50 -4.09 17.70 -11.53
CA PRO A 50 -4.95 17.59 -10.37
C PRO A 50 -5.95 16.43 -10.45
N GLN A 51 -6.49 16.15 -11.64
CA GLN A 51 -7.42 15.04 -11.86
C GLN A 51 -6.73 13.68 -11.68
N ALA A 52 -5.49 13.53 -12.16
CA ALA A 52 -4.71 12.31 -11.94
C ALA A 52 -4.39 12.12 -10.45
N TRP A 53 -4.18 13.21 -9.71
CA TRP A 53 -4.00 13.16 -8.26
C TRP A 53 -5.26 12.71 -7.54
N GLU A 54 -6.41 13.30 -7.88
CA GLU A 54 -7.72 12.91 -7.34
C GLU A 54 -8.03 11.44 -7.62
N GLN A 55 -7.73 10.95 -8.82
CA GLN A 55 -7.90 9.54 -9.16
C GLN A 55 -7.00 8.63 -8.30
N LEU A 56 -5.73 9.00 -8.08
CA LEU A 56 -4.84 8.23 -7.22
C LEU A 56 -5.37 8.15 -5.76
N LEU A 57 -5.94 9.24 -5.25
CA LEU A 57 -6.57 9.26 -3.93
C LEU A 57 -7.83 8.39 -3.89
N ALA A 58 -8.69 8.47 -4.90
CA ALA A 58 -9.87 7.61 -5.01
C ALA A 58 -9.48 6.13 -5.08
N ASP A 59 -8.41 5.79 -5.79
CA ASP A 59 -7.87 4.44 -5.86
C ASP A 59 -7.36 3.95 -4.50
N PHE A 60 -6.72 4.83 -3.71
CA PHE A 60 -6.29 4.52 -2.35
C PHE A 60 -7.51 4.26 -1.44
N GLU A 61 -8.53 5.11 -1.50
CA GLU A 61 -9.77 4.96 -0.73
C GLU A 61 -10.54 3.68 -1.09
N GLN A 62 -10.55 3.31 -2.37
CA GLN A 62 -11.14 2.05 -2.82
C GLN A 62 -10.40 0.86 -2.22
N VAL A 63 -9.06 0.86 -2.27
CA VAL A 63 -8.25 -0.22 -1.66
C VAL A 63 -8.47 -0.30 -0.16
N ASP A 64 -8.61 0.82 0.54
CA ASP A 64 -8.95 0.83 1.96
C ASP A 64 -10.34 0.23 2.23
N THR A 65 -11.32 0.54 1.37
CA THR A 65 -12.66 -0.05 1.43
C THR A 65 -12.63 -1.56 1.20
N ASP A 66 -11.87 -2.03 0.21
CA ASP A 66 -11.71 -3.46 -0.07
C ASP A 66 -11.09 -4.22 1.12
N TRP A 67 -10.09 -3.62 1.78
CA TRP A 67 -9.50 -4.16 2.99
C TRP A 67 -10.48 -4.22 4.17
N ARG A 68 -11.25 -3.14 4.40
CA ARG A 68 -12.28 -3.12 5.46
C ARG A 68 -13.34 -4.19 5.23
N ASN A 69 -13.79 -4.33 3.98
CA ASN A 69 -14.73 -5.37 3.60
C ASN A 69 -14.14 -6.76 3.82
N PHE A 70 -12.91 -7.01 3.38
CA PHE A 70 -12.24 -8.29 3.59
C PHE A 70 -12.09 -8.62 5.08
N ILE A 71 -11.56 -7.71 5.90
CA ILE A 71 -11.37 -7.91 7.34
C ILE A 71 -12.73 -8.19 8.02
N SER A 72 -13.80 -7.52 7.60
CA SER A 72 -15.14 -7.74 8.18
C SER A 72 -15.70 -9.16 7.96
N THR A 73 -15.12 -9.91 7.02
CA THR A 73 -15.50 -11.32 6.75
C THR A 73 -14.70 -12.35 7.53
N LEU A 74 -13.63 -11.93 8.22
CA LEU A 74 -12.72 -12.83 8.93
C LEU A 74 -13.24 -13.18 10.33
N SER A 75 -13.03 -14.42 10.74
CA SER A 75 -13.11 -14.81 12.15
C SER A 75 -11.72 -14.72 12.82
N ASP A 76 -11.68 -14.84 14.14
CA ASP A 76 -10.42 -14.85 14.90
C ASP A 76 -9.53 -16.03 14.47
N GLU A 77 -10.11 -17.21 14.18
CA GLU A 77 -9.37 -18.38 13.70
C GLU A 77 -8.74 -18.16 12.32
N ASP A 78 -9.33 -17.29 11.49
CA ASP A 78 -8.76 -16.97 10.18
C ASP A 78 -7.43 -16.23 10.30
N LEU A 79 -7.19 -15.54 11.42
CA LEU A 79 -5.95 -14.80 11.68
C LEU A 79 -4.74 -15.73 11.83
N ASP A 80 -4.96 -16.98 12.24
CA ASP A 80 -3.91 -18.00 12.37
C ASP A 80 -3.56 -18.70 11.05
N ARG A 81 -4.33 -18.45 9.97
CA ARG A 81 -4.06 -19.06 8.66
C ARG A 81 -2.65 -18.71 8.16
N PRO A 82 -1.92 -19.67 7.56
CA PRO A 82 -0.62 -19.38 6.97
C PRO A 82 -0.77 -18.51 5.72
N TYR A 83 0.12 -17.54 5.57
CA TYR A 83 0.26 -16.72 4.37
C TYR A 83 1.07 -17.48 3.32
N ALA A 84 0.36 -18.10 2.38
CA ALA A 84 0.93 -18.98 1.36
C ALA A 84 2.09 -18.36 0.54
N PRO A 85 2.07 -17.09 0.12
CA PRO A 85 3.14 -16.51 -0.71
C PRO A 85 4.53 -16.44 -0.05
N ALA A 86 4.63 -16.69 1.25
CA ALA A 86 5.89 -16.73 2.00
C ALA A 86 6.17 -18.15 2.54
N ASP A 87 5.77 -19.19 1.80
CA ASP A 87 5.85 -20.59 2.21
C ASP A 87 5.21 -20.84 3.59
N GLY A 88 4.16 -20.07 3.92
CA GLY A 88 3.48 -20.15 5.21
C GLY A 88 4.28 -19.60 6.40
N LYS A 89 5.40 -18.90 6.18
CA LYS A 89 6.26 -18.35 7.25
C LYS A 89 5.54 -17.35 8.17
N TYR A 90 4.54 -16.65 7.64
CA TYR A 90 3.77 -15.65 8.38
C TYR A 90 2.32 -16.08 8.50
N THR A 91 1.64 -15.70 9.57
CA THR A 91 0.17 -15.84 9.68
C THR A 91 -0.53 -14.65 9.03
N TRP A 92 -1.84 -14.78 8.78
CA TRP A 92 -2.66 -13.66 8.31
C TRP A 92 -2.63 -12.48 9.28
N TYR A 93 -2.64 -12.75 10.60
CA TYR A 93 -2.40 -11.75 11.63
C TYR A 93 -1.12 -10.95 11.39
N ALA A 94 0.01 -11.64 11.21
CA ALA A 94 1.31 -11.01 11.05
C ALA A 94 1.38 -10.15 9.78
N VAL A 95 0.73 -10.59 8.69
CA VAL A 95 0.68 -9.84 7.42
C VAL A 95 -0.19 -8.59 7.55
N ILE A 96 -1.38 -8.71 8.15
CA ILE A 96 -2.30 -7.57 8.37
C ILE A 96 -1.62 -6.52 9.26
N HIS A 97 -1.00 -6.93 10.37
CA HIS A 97 -0.25 -6.00 11.22
C HIS A 97 0.97 -5.41 10.51
N GLY A 98 1.68 -6.20 9.69
CA GLY A 98 2.76 -5.72 8.84
C GLY A 98 2.31 -4.62 7.88
N LEU A 99 1.11 -4.75 7.32
CA LEU A 99 0.48 -3.73 6.48
C LEU A 99 0.26 -2.41 7.25
N MET A 100 -0.30 -2.49 8.46
CA MET A 100 -0.52 -1.31 9.30
C MET A 100 0.79 -0.61 9.69
N HIS A 101 1.83 -1.37 10.03
CA HIS A 101 3.14 -0.80 10.36
C HIS A 101 3.79 -0.11 9.16
N HIS A 102 3.73 -0.73 7.99
CA HIS A 102 4.18 -0.14 6.74
C HIS A 102 3.45 1.17 6.43
N ASP A 103 2.13 1.21 6.58
CA ASP A 103 1.34 2.41 6.28
C ASP A 103 1.70 3.54 7.24
N ASN A 104 1.88 3.24 8.54
CA ASN A 104 2.34 4.22 9.52
C ASN A 104 3.74 4.76 9.20
N TYR A 105 4.64 3.90 8.73
CA TYR A 105 5.98 4.30 8.31
C TYR A 105 5.92 5.29 7.13
N HIS A 106 5.17 4.98 6.08
CA HIS A 106 5.04 5.86 4.91
C HIS A 106 4.21 7.10 5.19
N PHE A 107 3.23 7.04 6.09
CA PHE A 107 2.54 8.23 6.58
C PHE A 107 3.51 9.20 7.23
N GLY A 108 4.44 8.71 8.06
CA GLY A 108 5.52 9.52 8.63
C GLY A 108 6.36 10.22 7.54
N GLN A 109 6.74 9.48 6.49
CA GLN A 109 7.47 10.06 5.36
C GLN A 109 6.66 11.15 4.63
N ILE A 110 5.38 10.92 4.37
CA ILE A 110 4.49 11.89 3.72
C ILE A 110 4.39 13.18 4.54
N ILE A 111 4.21 13.08 5.86
CA ILE A 111 4.14 14.25 6.74
C ILE A 111 5.45 15.04 6.73
N MET A 112 6.60 14.36 6.75
CA MET A 112 7.91 15.01 6.68
C MET A 112 8.09 15.75 5.34
N LEU A 113 7.77 15.10 4.22
CA LEU A 113 7.85 15.73 2.90
C LEU A 113 6.89 16.92 2.78
N LYS A 114 5.66 16.79 3.29
CA LYS A 114 4.65 17.87 3.25
C LYS A 114 5.11 19.12 3.99
N LYS A 115 5.84 18.96 5.11
CA LYS A 115 6.44 20.08 5.88
C LYS A 115 7.62 20.76 5.18
N MET A 116 8.24 20.09 4.21
CA MET A 116 9.37 20.63 3.44
C MET A 116 8.94 21.27 2.12
N LEU A 117 7.70 21.05 1.69
CA LEU A 117 7.15 21.77 0.56
C LEU A 117 6.94 23.25 0.93
N PRO A 118 7.17 24.17 -0.02
CA PRO A 118 6.95 25.60 0.19
C PRO A 118 5.47 25.95 0.40
#